data_AF-A0A961JSH3-F1
#
_entry.id   AF-A0A961JSH3-F1
#
_cell.length_a   1.000
_cell.length_b   1.000
_cell.length_c   1.000
_cell.angle_alpha   90.00
_cell.angle_beta   90.00
_cell.angle_gamma   90.00
#
_symmetry.space_group_name_H-M   'P 1'
#
loop_
_entity.id
_entity.type
_entity.pdbx_description
1 polymer ?
#
loop_
_entity_poly.entity_id
_entity_poly.type
_entity_poly.pdbx_seq_one_letter_code
_entity_poly.pdbx_strand_id
1 'polypeptide(L)'
;MKDATEVARFRSAVPYWVSLLLVPLVALAATRGGWALLLPPAGAWWLYALLDAAVGRNSANPDPDHPDSDLFWYRLITWIWLPIQLAVIYGTLWAVTRSGHLVPLEKLGVFFGVGVLTGSVGIVYAHELMHQKNRAERWLADLLLATVLYSHFRSEHLLVHHPWVGTRRDAVTARYNEGFHRYFARVLATGLPSAWAAEKARLARRGRGPFDRANPFWRYLALQALALAAAFALGGWAGVGLFAVQALVAIWQLEMTNYVEHYGITRKYL
;
A
#
# COMPACT_ATOMS: atom_id res chain seq x y z
N MET A 1 -3.68 -31.39 3.68
CA MET A 1 -3.56 -30.52 4.86
C MET A 1 -2.08 -30.46 5.20
N LYS A 2 -1.45 -29.28 5.22
CA LYS A 2 -0.07 -29.17 5.72
C LYS A 2 -0.12 -29.34 7.23
N ASP A 3 0.77 -30.16 7.78
CA ASP A 3 0.90 -30.35 9.22
C ASP A 3 1.40 -29.05 9.86
N ALA A 4 1.10 -28.83 11.15
CA ALA A 4 1.31 -27.52 11.75
C ALA A 4 2.80 -27.09 11.78
N THR A 5 3.68 -28.07 11.90
CA THR A 5 5.13 -27.92 11.81
C THR A 5 5.64 -27.55 10.41
N GLU A 6 4.83 -27.67 9.37
CA GLU A 6 5.22 -27.31 8.00
C GLU A 6 4.97 -25.82 7.71
N VAL A 7 3.89 -25.24 8.27
CA VAL A 7 3.58 -23.79 8.13
C VAL A 7 4.64 -22.94 8.82
N ALA A 8 5.10 -23.35 10.00
CA ALA A 8 6.13 -22.65 10.77
C ALA A 8 7.52 -22.59 10.08
N ARG A 9 7.75 -23.35 9.00
CA ARG A 9 9.03 -23.37 8.28
C ARG A 9 9.15 -22.16 7.36
N PHE A 10 10.31 -21.51 7.37
CA PHE A 10 10.62 -20.41 6.45
C PHE A 10 10.34 -20.76 4.98
N ARG A 11 10.64 -22.01 4.56
CA ARG A 11 10.37 -22.50 3.19
C ARG A 11 8.91 -22.30 2.75
N SER A 12 7.95 -22.43 3.67
CA SER A 12 6.52 -22.24 3.39
C SER A 12 6.14 -20.77 3.21
N ALA A 13 6.92 -19.85 3.79
CA ALA A 13 6.74 -18.41 3.66
C ALA A 13 7.53 -17.80 2.49
N VAL A 14 8.49 -18.53 1.88
CA VAL A 14 9.33 -18.03 0.76
C VAL A 14 8.55 -17.29 -0.32
N PRO A 15 7.36 -17.75 -0.79
CA PRO A 15 6.60 -17.00 -1.79
C PRO A 15 6.28 -15.56 -1.40
N TYR A 16 6.07 -15.27 -0.11
CA TYR A 16 5.80 -13.92 0.39
C TYR A 16 7.07 -13.06 0.43
N TRP A 17 8.23 -13.68 0.65
CA TRP A 17 9.53 -13.00 0.72
C TRP A 17 10.09 -12.64 -0.65
N VAL A 18 9.55 -13.23 -1.72
CA VAL A 18 9.88 -12.89 -3.12
C VAL A 18 9.63 -11.40 -3.41
N SER A 19 8.72 -10.74 -2.69
CA SER A 19 8.51 -9.29 -2.80
C SER A 19 9.79 -8.46 -2.60
N LEU A 20 10.76 -8.97 -1.83
CA LEU A 20 12.05 -8.32 -1.62
C LEU A 20 12.90 -8.26 -2.90
N LEU A 21 12.66 -9.14 -3.88
CA LEU A 21 13.36 -9.12 -5.17
C LEU A 21 13.03 -7.86 -5.98
N LEU A 22 11.95 -7.14 -5.65
CA LEU A 22 11.60 -5.88 -6.32
C LEU A 22 12.49 -4.70 -5.87
N VAL A 23 13.06 -4.76 -4.67
CA VAL A 23 13.95 -3.72 -4.12
C VAL A 23 15.19 -3.49 -5.01
N PRO A 24 15.99 -4.51 -5.37
CA PRO A 24 17.13 -4.32 -6.26
C PRO A 24 16.73 -3.84 -7.67
N LEU A 25 15.51 -4.14 -8.14
CA LEU A 25 15.03 -3.62 -9.43
C LEU A 25 14.87 -2.10 -9.40
N VAL A 26 14.39 -1.53 -8.29
CA VAL A 26 14.33 -0.08 -8.09
C VAL A 26 15.74 0.52 -8.03
N ALA A 27 16.68 -0.13 -7.34
CA ALA A 27 18.07 0.32 -7.30
C ALA A 27 18.73 0.30 -8.69
N LEU A 28 18.45 -0.73 -9.50
CA LEU A 28 18.89 -0.80 -10.90
C LEU A 28 18.28 0.32 -11.75
N ALA A 29 16.98 0.59 -11.60
CA ALA A 29 16.33 1.70 -12.29
C ALA A 29 16.99 3.05 -11.92
N ALA A 30 17.26 3.30 -10.64
CA ALA A 30 17.88 4.53 -10.16
C ALA A 30 19.35 4.70 -10.62
N THR A 31 20.10 3.60 -10.75
CA THR A 31 21.52 3.65 -11.13
C THR A 31 21.74 3.62 -12.64
N ARG A 32 20.88 2.93 -13.41
CA ARG A 32 21.07 2.74 -14.86
C ARG A 32 20.22 3.64 -15.73
N GLY A 33 19.04 4.08 -15.28
CA GLY A 33 18.08 4.78 -16.14
C GLY A 33 17.64 3.93 -17.34
N GLY A 34 17.19 4.58 -18.41
CA GLY A 34 16.86 3.95 -19.69
C GLY A 34 15.92 2.74 -19.58
N TRP A 35 16.34 1.60 -20.11
CA TRP A 35 15.55 0.36 -20.09
C TRP A 35 15.30 -0.18 -18.68
N ALA A 36 16.18 0.13 -17.71
CA ALA A 36 16.06 -0.38 -16.35
C ALA A 36 14.84 0.20 -15.61
N LEU A 37 14.29 1.33 -16.08
CA LEU A 37 13.06 1.93 -15.56
C LEU A 37 11.84 1.00 -15.68
N LEU A 38 11.87 0.05 -16.63
CA LEU A 38 10.81 -0.95 -16.82
C LEU A 38 10.90 -2.11 -15.83
N LEU A 39 12.04 -2.29 -15.14
CA LEU A 39 12.25 -3.45 -14.27
C LEU A 39 11.31 -3.46 -13.05
N PRO A 40 11.15 -2.37 -12.27
CA PRO A 40 10.23 -2.40 -11.12
C PRO A 40 8.77 -2.72 -11.51
N PRO A 41 8.14 -2.07 -12.51
CA PRO A 41 6.77 -2.41 -12.89
C PRO A 41 6.67 -3.82 -13.50
N ALA A 42 7.60 -4.22 -14.37
CA ALA A 42 7.59 -5.55 -14.94
C ALA A 42 7.73 -6.65 -13.86
N GLY A 43 8.61 -6.42 -12.89
CA GLY A 43 8.76 -7.29 -11.73
C GLY A 43 7.47 -7.37 -10.93
N ALA A 44 6.91 -6.23 -10.53
CA ALA A 44 5.70 -6.23 -9.70
C ALA A 44 4.49 -6.91 -10.38
N TRP A 45 4.34 -6.76 -11.69
CA TRP A 45 3.18 -7.27 -12.43
C TRP A 45 3.32 -8.71 -12.91
N TRP A 46 4.55 -9.18 -13.20
CA TRP A 46 4.76 -10.50 -13.80
C TRP A 46 5.55 -11.48 -12.94
N LEU A 47 6.27 -11.05 -11.90
CA LEU A 47 7.14 -11.93 -11.12
C LEU A 47 6.41 -13.16 -10.58
N TYR A 48 5.26 -12.97 -9.92
CA TYR A 48 4.47 -14.08 -9.37
C TYR A 48 3.92 -15.00 -10.47
N ALA A 49 3.39 -14.43 -11.56
CA ALA A 49 2.89 -15.23 -12.68
C ALA A 49 3.99 -16.09 -13.34
N LEU A 50 5.20 -15.54 -13.48
CA LEU A 50 6.35 -16.24 -14.02
C LEU A 50 6.85 -17.33 -13.06
N LEU A 51 6.89 -17.04 -11.75
CA LEU A 51 7.27 -18.03 -10.74
C LEU A 51 6.27 -19.17 -10.66
N ASP A 52 4.97 -18.88 -10.69
CA ASP A 52 3.91 -19.89 -10.73
C ASP A 52 4.00 -20.77 -11.98
N ALA A 53 4.32 -20.17 -13.14
CA ALA A 53 4.52 -20.91 -14.38
C ALA A 53 5.78 -21.81 -14.35
N ALA A 54 6.85 -21.35 -13.68
CA ALA A 54 8.12 -22.07 -13.62
C ALA A 54 8.18 -23.15 -12.52
N VAL A 55 7.63 -22.87 -11.35
CA VAL A 55 7.75 -23.70 -10.14
C VAL A 55 6.45 -24.45 -9.82
N GLY A 56 5.33 -24.05 -10.44
CA GLY A 56 4.00 -24.57 -10.17
C GLY A 56 3.28 -23.79 -9.08
N ARG A 57 1.94 -23.89 -9.08
CA ARG A 57 1.08 -23.20 -8.11
C ARG A 57 0.97 -23.99 -6.81
N ASN A 58 1.01 -23.27 -5.68
CA ASN A 58 0.68 -23.86 -4.39
C ASN A 58 -0.84 -23.77 -4.13
N SER A 59 -1.54 -24.90 -4.19
CA SER A 59 -2.97 -25.00 -3.87
C SER A 59 -3.25 -25.45 -2.43
N ALA A 60 -2.23 -25.52 -1.58
CA ALA A 60 -2.42 -25.91 -0.19
C ALA A 60 -3.15 -24.79 0.56
N ASN A 61 -4.23 -25.15 1.26
CA ASN A 61 -4.95 -24.27 2.15
C ASN A 61 -4.63 -24.66 3.61
N PRO A 62 -3.91 -23.81 4.37
CA PRO A 62 -3.67 -24.06 5.79
C PRO A 62 -4.98 -24.08 6.58
N ASP A 63 -4.98 -24.76 7.72
CA ASP A 63 -6.09 -24.72 8.68
C ASP A 63 -6.27 -23.28 9.19
N PRO A 64 -7.47 -22.67 9.07
CA PRO A 64 -7.72 -21.33 9.60
C PRO A 64 -7.55 -21.21 11.13
N ASP A 65 -7.64 -22.31 11.87
CA ASP A 65 -7.48 -22.34 13.33
C ASP A 65 -6.01 -22.49 13.80
N HIS A 66 -5.05 -22.31 12.88
CA HIS A 66 -3.63 -22.33 13.19
C HIS A 66 -3.24 -21.27 14.24
N PRO A 67 -2.37 -21.59 15.21
CA PRO A 67 -1.89 -20.60 16.16
C PRO A 67 -1.00 -19.56 15.48
N ASP A 68 -1.20 -18.29 15.85
CA ASP A 68 -0.42 -17.14 15.33
C ASP A 68 1.11 -17.30 15.47
N SER A 69 1.57 -18.16 16.40
CA SER A 69 2.99 -18.47 16.60
C SER A 69 3.64 -19.12 15.37
N ASP A 70 2.87 -19.89 14.60
CA ASP A 70 3.36 -20.58 13.41
C ASP A 70 3.50 -19.64 12.21
N LEU A 71 2.91 -18.44 12.31
CA LEU A 71 2.89 -17.44 11.25
C LEU A 71 4.08 -16.47 11.32
N PHE A 72 5.07 -16.74 12.18
CA PHE A 72 6.20 -15.83 12.41
C PHE A 72 6.85 -15.33 11.12
N TRP A 73 7.19 -16.23 10.18
CA TRP A 73 7.84 -15.85 8.92
C TRP A 73 6.94 -15.08 7.96
N TYR A 74 5.62 -15.28 8.02
CA TYR A 74 4.64 -14.53 7.24
C TYR A 74 4.43 -13.13 7.80
N ARG A 75 4.50 -12.98 9.13
CA ARG A 75 4.38 -11.69 9.81
C ARG A 75 5.66 -10.87 9.72
N LEU A 76 6.81 -11.52 9.86
CA LEU A 76 8.11 -10.85 9.89
C LEU A 76 8.35 -10.01 8.64
N ILE A 77 8.00 -10.50 7.44
CA ILE A 77 8.14 -9.74 6.19
C ILE A 77 7.33 -8.43 6.23
N THR A 78 6.11 -8.45 6.78
CA THR A 78 5.29 -7.23 6.94
C THR A 78 5.88 -6.25 7.96
N TRP A 79 6.54 -6.76 9.00
CA TRP A 79 7.16 -5.92 10.03
C TRP A 79 8.42 -5.22 9.54
N ILE A 80 9.29 -5.95 8.84
CA ILE A 80 10.53 -5.38 8.29
C ILE A 80 10.28 -4.53 7.04
N TRP A 81 9.08 -4.57 6.48
CA TRP A 81 8.79 -3.79 5.28
C TRP A 81 8.85 -2.28 5.51
N LEU A 82 8.48 -1.78 6.70
CA LEU A 82 8.57 -0.35 6.99
C LEU A 82 10.01 0.19 6.81
N PRO A 83 11.05 -0.32 7.49
CA PRO A 83 12.40 0.18 7.26
C PRO A 83 12.88 -0.01 5.82
N ILE A 84 12.45 -1.07 5.12
CA ILE A 84 12.77 -1.29 3.71
C ILE A 84 12.12 -0.21 2.82
N GLN A 85 10.84 0.06 3.00
CA GLN A 85 10.09 1.07 2.26
C GLN A 85 10.66 2.48 2.51
N LEU A 86 11.03 2.80 3.75
CA LEU A 86 11.71 4.06 4.08
C LEU A 86 13.06 4.15 3.36
N ALA A 87 13.87 3.09 3.39
CA ALA A 87 15.16 3.05 2.70
C ALA A 87 15.00 3.20 1.18
N VAL A 88 14.01 2.53 0.58
CA VAL A 88 13.73 2.65 -0.85
C VAL A 88 13.27 4.05 -1.21
N ILE A 89 12.24 4.60 -0.54
CA ILE A 89 11.71 5.92 -0.87
C ILE A 89 12.78 6.99 -0.67
N TYR A 90 13.34 7.10 0.53
CA TYR A 90 14.21 8.20 0.90
C TYR A 90 15.64 8.03 0.40
N GLY A 91 16.15 6.80 0.33
CA GLY A 91 17.45 6.50 -0.29
C GLY A 91 17.43 6.77 -1.79
N THR A 92 16.37 6.35 -2.50
CA THR A 92 16.20 6.66 -3.93
C THR A 92 16.03 8.16 -4.15
N LEU A 93 15.26 8.85 -3.30
CA LEU A 93 15.09 10.30 -3.37
C LEU A 93 16.42 11.03 -3.19
N TRP A 94 17.20 10.67 -2.17
CA TRP A 94 18.52 11.23 -1.96
C TRP A 94 19.45 11.02 -3.17
N ALA A 95 19.48 9.82 -3.74
CA ALA A 95 20.33 9.47 -4.87
C ALA A 95 19.90 10.16 -6.18
N VAL A 96 18.61 10.07 -6.53
CA VAL A 96 18.05 10.60 -7.80
C VAL A 96 18.04 12.14 -7.83
N THR A 97 17.85 12.80 -6.69
CA THR A 97 17.91 14.27 -6.66
C THR A 97 19.33 14.80 -6.85
N ARG A 98 20.36 13.99 -6.55
CA ARG A 98 21.78 14.33 -6.73
C ARG A 98 22.41 13.70 -7.98
N SER A 99 21.67 12.87 -8.69
CA SER A 99 22.18 12.20 -9.89
C SER A 99 22.37 13.20 -11.04
N GLY A 100 23.56 13.20 -11.64
CA GLY A 100 23.87 13.93 -12.87
C GLY A 100 23.53 13.16 -14.16
N HIS A 101 23.31 11.84 -14.07
CA HIS A 101 23.10 10.99 -15.26
C HIS A 101 21.63 10.84 -15.67
N LEU A 102 20.68 10.97 -14.73
CA LEU A 102 19.25 10.84 -15.04
C LEU A 102 18.66 12.17 -15.51
N VAL A 103 18.00 12.14 -16.67
CA VAL A 103 17.18 13.27 -17.12
C VAL A 103 15.85 13.34 -16.33
N PRO A 104 15.15 14.49 -16.28
CA PRO A 104 13.93 14.64 -15.47
C PRO A 104 12.86 13.57 -15.69
N LEU A 105 12.66 13.12 -16.94
CA LEU A 105 11.70 12.06 -17.27
C LEU A 105 12.11 10.71 -16.66
N GLU A 106 13.40 10.39 -16.63
CA GLU A 106 13.88 9.16 -16.01
C GLU A 106 13.74 9.23 -14.49
N LYS A 107 13.92 10.41 -13.87
CA LYS A 107 13.64 10.59 -12.44
C LYS A 107 12.18 10.29 -12.12
N LEU A 108 11.24 10.75 -12.96
CA LEU A 108 9.83 10.39 -12.87
C LEU A 108 9.62 8.89 -13.06
N GLY A 109 10.29 8.27 -14.04
CA GLY A 109 10.23 6.82 -14.27
C GLY A 109 10.72 5.98 -13.09
N VAL A 110 11.79 6.40 -12.41
CA VAL A 110 12.27 5.74 -11.19
C VAL A 110 11.21 5.83 -10.09
N PHE A 111 10.60 7.00 -9.90
CA PHE A 111 9.56 7.20 -8.88
C PHE A 111 8.22 6.57 -9.23
N PHE A 112 7.94 6.36 -10.52
CA PHE A 112 6.87 5.46 -10.95
C PHE A 112 7.16 4.03 -10.47
N GLY A 113 8.38 3.52 -10.68
CA GLY A 113 8.80 2.22 -10.17
C GLY A 113 8.72 2.09 -8.63
N VAL A 114 9.16 3.12 -7.90
CA VAL A 114 9.00 3.20 -6.44
C VAL A 114 7.51 3.14 -6.07
N GLY A 115 6.66 3.92 -6.73
CA GLY A 115 5.23 3.94 -6.48
C GLY A 115 4.54 2.60 -6.77
N VAL A 116 4.98 1.89 -7.82
CA VAL A 116 4.49 0.54 -8.09
C VAL A 116 4.85 -0.41 -6.96
N LEU A 117 6.08 -0.36 -6.45
CA LEU A 117 6.52 -1.18 -5.32
C LEU A 117 5.75 -0.85 -4.02
N THR A 118 5.62 0.43 -3.69
CA THR A 118 4.93 0.87 -2.47
C THR A 118 3.41 0.65 -2.55
N GLY A 119 2.82 0.67 -3.74
CA GLY A 119 1.42 0.30 -3.96
C GLY A 119 1.17 -1.20 -3.92
N SER A 120 1.87 -1.97 -4.75
CA SER A 120 1.65 -3.42 -4.89
C SER A 120 2.08 -4.25 -3.68
N VAL A 121 3.01 -3.75 -2.87
CA VAL A 121 3.48 -4.46 -1.67
C VAL A 121 3.23 -3.62 -0.41
N GLY A 122 3.64 -2.36 -0.40
CA GLY A 122 3.56 -1.52 0.81
C GLY A 122 2.15 -1.30 1.32
N ILE A 123 1.22 -0.93 0.45
CA ILE A 123 -0.19 -0.75 0.82
C ILE A 123 -0.84 -2.09 1.18
N VAL A 124 -0.50 -3.19 0.47
CA VAL A 124 -1.00 -4.54 0.79
C VAL A 124 -0.57 -4.96 2.19
N TYR A 125 0.71 -4.79 2.55
CA TYR A 125 1.16 -5.07 3.91
C TYR A 125 0.53 -4.12 4.93
N ALA A 126 0.31 -2.85 4.59
CA ALA A 126 -0.42 -1.94 5.47
C ALA A 126 -1.89 -2.36 5.67
N HIS A 127 -2.53 -2.91 4.63
CA HIS A 127 -3.86 -3.53 4.69
C HIS A 127 -3.88 -4.69 5.68
N GLU A 128 -2.90 -5.59 5.63
CA GLU A 128 -2.87 -6.71 6.57
C GLU A 128 -2.57 -6.28 8.00
N LEU A 129 -1.66 -5.31 8.16
CA LEU A 129 -1.25 -4.78 9.45
C LEU A 129 -2.37 -3.97 10.15
N MET A 130 -3.24 -3.29 9.39
CA MET A 130 -4.33 -2.50 10.00
C MET A 130 -5.47 -3.35 10.55
N HIS A 131 -5.66 -4.56 10.01
CA HIS A 131 -6.63 -5.54 10.51
C HIS A 131 -6.17 -6.25 11.79
N GLN A 132 -4.89 -6.15 12.15
CA GLN A 132 -4.36 -6.84 13.32
C GLN A 132 -4.90 -6.28 14.65
N LYS A 133 -5.02 -7.18 15.63
CA LYS A 133 -5.40 -6.83 17.01
C LYS A 133 -4.29 -6.07 17.74
N ASN A 134 -3.03 -6.31 17.37
CA ASN A 134 -1.86 -5.68 17.98
C ASN A 134 -1.77 -4.19 17.65
N ARG A 135 -1.49 -3.38 18.67
CA ARG A 135 -1.32 -1.92 18.50
C ARG A 135 -0.06 -1.59 17.72
N ALA A 136 1.04 -2.34 17.87
CA ALA A 136 2.29 -2.08 17.16
C ALA A 136 2.13 -2.29 15.64
N GLU A 137 1.49 -3.38 15.23
CA GLU A 137 1.19 -3.66 13.81
C GLU A 137 0.30 -2.58 13.20
N ARG A 138 -0.76 -2.16 13.90
CA ARG A 138 -1.59 -1.05 13.42
C ARG A 138 -0.81 0.26 13.26
N TRP A 139 0.17 0.52 14.12
CA TRP A 139 1.07 1.68 13.95
C TRP A 139 1.99 1.54 12.74
N LEU A 140 2.48 0.33 12.44
CA LEU A 140 3.23 0.08 11.21
C LEU A 140 2.39 0.37 9.97
N ALA A 141 1.11 -0.02 9.97
CA ALA A 141 0.19 0.33 8.89
C ALA A 141 0.04 1.85 8.73
N ASP A 142 -0.14 2.59 9.82
CA ASP A 142 -0.26 4.05 9.79
C ASP A 142 1.00 4.73 9.24
N LEU A 143 2.19 4.22 9.61
CA LEU A 143 3.49 4.71 9.12
C LEU A 143 3.67 4.40 7.64
N LEU A 144 3.36 3.18 7.18
CA LEU A 144 3.43 2.81 5.76
C LEU A 144 2.50 3.68 4.92
N LEU A 145 1.23 3.84 5.30
CA LEU A 145 0.27 4.66 4.56
C LEU A 145 0.65 6.14 4.53
N ALA A 146 1.31 6.64 5.58
CA ALA A 146 1.81 8.02 5.59
C ALA A 146 2.90 8.25 4.53
N THR A 147 3.74 7.24 4.26
CA THR A 147 4.79 7.34 3.22
C THR A 147 4.26 7.30 1.78
N VAL A 148 2.96 7.08 1.59
CA VAL A 148 2.27 7.15 0.29
C VAL A 148 1.12 8.16 0.30
N LEU A 149 1.05 9.05 1.30
CA LEU A 149 0.03 10.09 1.44
C LEU A 149 -1.42 9.59 1.40
N TYR A 150 -1.65 8.39 1.91
CA TYR A 150 -2.95 7.73 1.85
C TYR A 150 -3.43 7.23 3.22
N SER A 151 -3.06 7.90 4.31
CA SER A 151 -3.40 7.46 5.67
C SER A 151 -4.91 7.32 5.95
N HIS A 152 -5.75 8.13 5.29
CA HIS A 152 -7.20 8.04 5.46
C HIS A 152 -7.79 6.72 4.97
N PHE A 153 -7.09 5.99 4.09
CA PHE A 153 -7.46 4.66 3.63
C PHE A 153 -7.76 3.73 4.79
N ARG A 154 -7.01 3.79 5.90
CA ARG A 154 -7.29 2.97 7.08
C ARG A 154 -8.70 3.18 7.63
N SER A 155 -9.13 4.44 7.72
CA SER A 155 -10.46 4.77 8.24
C SER A 155 -11.54 4.44 7.21
N GLU A 156 -11.32 4.73 5.93
CA GLU A 156 -12.25 4.36 4.85
C GLU A 156 -12.44 2.84 4.80
N HIS A 157 -11.34 2.11 4.77
CA HIS A 157 -11.32 0.68 4.59
C HIS A 157 -12.03 -0.05 5.76
N LEU A 158 -11.69 0.30 7.00
CA LEU A 158 -12.22 -0.38 8.19
C LEU A 158 -13.65 0.04 8.55
N LEU A 159 -14.01 1.32 8.35
CA LEU A 159 -15.30 1.85 8.81
C LEU A 159 -16.34 1.94 7.70
N VAL A 160 -15.92 1.92 6.43
CA VAL A 160 -16.81 2.11 5.28
C VAL A 160 -16.75 0.92 4.32
N HIS A 161 -15.59 0.60 3.77
CA HIS A 161 -15.46 -0.41 2.72
C HIS A 161 -15.95 -1.79 3.19
N HIS A 162 -15.39 -2.36 4.27
CA HIS A 162 -15.82 -3.68 4.75
C HIS A 162 -17.34 -3.78 5.01
N PRO A 163 -17.96 -2.85 5.75
CA PRO A 163 -19.40 -2.87 5.98
C PRO A 163 -20.25 -2.67 4.72
N TRP A 164 -19.79 -1.85 3.75
CA TRP A 164 -20.64 -1.32 2.68
C TRP A 164 -20.19 -1.67 1.25
N VAL A 165 -19.15 -2.47 1.06
CA VAL A 165 -18.66 -2.89 -0.26
C VAL A 165 -19.78 -3.47 -1.11
N GLY A 166 -19.83 -3.09 -2.38
CA GLY A 166 -20.93 -3.41 -3.30
C GLY A 166 -22.18 -2.54 -3.10
N THR A 167 -22.08 -1.43 -2.38
CA THR A 167 -23.17 -0.44 -2.23
C THR A 167 -22.69 0.98 -2.54
N ARG A 168 -23.62 1.93 -2.72
CA ARG A 168 -23.27 3.34 -2.96
C ARG A 168 -22.68 4.06 -1.75
N ARG A 169 -22.69 3.45 -0.56
CA ARG A 169 -22.10 4.02 0.66
C ARG A 169 -20.59 3.84 0.71
N ASP A 170 -20.06 2.86 -0.01
CA ASP A 170 -18.62 2.64 -0.13
C ASP A 170 -18.05 3.49 -1.28
N ALA A 171 -17.08 4.36 -0.95
CA ALA A 171 -16.44 5.22 -1.93
C ALA A 171 -15.67 4.42 -2.98
N VAL A 172 -15.12 3.25 -2.63
CA VAL A 172 -14.29 2.42 -3.53
C VAL A 172 -15.07 1.30 -4.23
N THR A 173 -16.39 1.25 -4.09
CA THR A 173 -17.19 0.31 -4.89
C THR A 173 -17.21 0.78 -6.36
N ALA A 174 -16.70 -0.06 -7.26
CA ALA A 174 -16.71 0.15 -8.69
C ALA A 174 -18.10 -0.10 -9.28
N ARG A 175 -18.73 0.94 -9.80
CA ARG A 175 -20.12 0.88 -10.27
C ARG A 175 -20.18 0.21 -11.64
N TYR A 176 -21.26 -0.52 -11.90
CA TYR A 176 -21.51 -1.07 -13.23
C TYR A 176 -21.45 0.04 -14.29
N ASN A 177 -20.71 -0.20 -15.38
CA ASN A 177 -20.48 0.75 -16.47
C ASN A 177 -19.73 2.05 -16.08
N GLU A 178 -19.06 2.07 -14.93
CA GLU A 178 -18.11 3.13 -14.58
C GLU A 178 -16.72 2.73 -15.04
N GLY A 179 -16.12 3.47 -15.98
CA GLY A 179 -14.76 3.17 -16.44
C GLY A 179 -13.72 3.58 -15.40
N PHE A 180 -12.59 2.87 -15.35
CA PHE A 180 -11.54 3.04 -14.33
C PHE A 180 -11.16 4.51 -14.08
N HIS A 181 -10.95 5.34 -15.11
CA HIS A 181 -10.55 6.73 -14.90
C HIS A 181 -11.61 7.57 -14.19
N ARG A 182 -12.90 7.35 -14.48
CA ARG A 182 -14.02 8.02 -13.78
C ARG A 182 -14.14 7.53 -12.34
N TYR A 183 -14.00 6.22 -12.16
CA TYR A 183 -13.93 5.58 -10.84
C TYR A 183 -12.80 6.18 -10.00
N PHE A 184 -11.57 6.23 -10.54
CA PHE A 184 -10.38 6.70 -9.83
C PHE A 184 -10.52 8.18 -9.43
N ALA A 185 -10.95 9.04 -10.35
CA ALA A 185 -11.21 10.45 -10.03
C ALA A 185 -12.27 10.61 -8.93
N ARG A 186 -13.34 9.80 -8.96
CA ARG A 186 -14.37 9.80 -7.93
C ARG A 186 -13.84 9.33 -6.59
N VAL A 187 -13.06 8.25 -6.54
CA VAL A 187 -12.47 7.72 -5.30
C VAL A 187 -11.56 8.76 -4.66
N LEU A 188 -10.67 9.39 -5.43
CA LEU A 188 -9.80 10.45 -4.90
C LEU A 188 -10.60 11.63 -4.33
N ALA A 189 -11.72 12.00 -4.97
CA ALA A 189 -12.56 13.10 -4.52
C ALA A 189 -13.42 12.76 -3.29
N THR A 190 -13.82 11.49 -3.13
CA THR A 190 -14.85 11.08 -2.14
C THR A 190 -14.30 10.29 -0.95
N GLY A 191 -13.14 9.64 -1.08
CA GLY A 191 -12.57 8.79 -0.03
C GLY A 191 -12.21 9.55 1.24
N LEU A 192 -11.51 10.68 1.14
CA LEU A 192 -11.14 11.48 2.31
C LEU A 192 -12.36 12.07 3.06
N PRO A 193 -13.35 12.69 2.38
CA PRO A 193 -14.60 13.10 3.02
C PRO A 193 -15.39 11.95 3.67
N SER A 194 -15.45 10.79 3.00
CA SER A 194 -16.12 9.58 3.52
C SER A 194 -15.47 9.10 4.82
N ALA A 195 -14.14 8.96 4.82
CA ALA A 195 -13.37 8.54 5.98
C ALA A 195 -13.52 9.50 7.16
N TRP A 196 -13.52 10.81 6.89
CA TRP A 196 -13.74 11.84 7.91
C TRP A 196 -15.14 11.75 8.53
N ALA A 197 -16.17 11.57 7.70
CA ALA A 197 -17.55 11.42 8.16
C ALA A 197 -17.72 10.16 9.02
N ALA A 198 -17.10 9.04 8.63
CA ALA A 198 -17.14 7.79 9.39
C ALA A 198 -16.46 7.91 10.76
N GLU A 199 -15.30 8.57 10.82
CA GLU A 199 -14.59 8.84 12.07
C GLU A 199 -15.36 9.80 12.99
N LYS A 200 -15.96 10.86 12.43
CA LYS A 200 -16.85 11.77 13.16
C LYS A 200 -18.04 11.01 13.76
N ALA A 201 -18.70 10.14 12.99
CA ALA A 201 -19.80 9.32 13.49
C ALA A 201 -19.35 8.34 14.60
N ARG A 202 -18.16 7.78 14.49
CA ARG A 202 -17.56 6.92 15.54
C ARG A 202 -17.32 7.70 16.84
N LEU A 203 -16.83 8.93 16.76
CA LEU A 203 -16.60 9.79 17.93
C LEU A 203 -17.90 10.27 18.57
N ALA A 204 -18.90 10.63 17.76
CA ALA A 204 -20.22 11.06 18.25
C ALA A 204 -20.90 9.97 19.08
N ARG A 205 -20.79 8.68 18.67
CA ARG A 205 -21.28 7.52 19.46
C ARG A 205 -20.62 7.38 20.83
N ARG A 206 -19.51 8.09 21.08
CA ARG A 206 -18.79 8.14 22.36
C ARG A 206 -18.92 9.49 23.06
N GLY A 207 -19.87 10.33 22.65
CA GLY A 207 -20.08 11.67 23.21
C GLY A 207 -18.96 12.66 22.90
N ARG A 208 -18.16 12.42 21.86
CA ARG A 208 -17.01 13.27 21.49
C ARG A 208 -17.26 14.05 20.20
N GLY A 209 -16.69 15.25 20.13
CA GLY A 209 -16.73 16.09 18.93
C GLY A 209 -15.78 15.62 17.82
N PRO A 210 -15.95 16.13 16.58
CA PRO A 210 -15.12 15.76 15.42
C PRO A 210 -13.63 16.12 15.57
N PHE A 211 -13.32 17.15 16.35
CA PHE A 211 -11.95 17.63 16.56
C PHE A 211 -11.29 17.06 17.82
N ASP A 212 -11.91 16.07 18.49
CA ASP A 212 -11.31 15.38 19.63
C ASP A 212 -9.95 14.79 19.25
N ARG A 213 -8.98 14.81 20.17
CA ARG A 213 -7.64 14.24 19.98
C ARG A 213 -7.63 12.75 19.62
N ALA A 214 -8.71 12.03 19.90
CA ALA A 214 -8.88 10.64 19.48
C ALA A 214 -9.24 10.47 18.00
N ASN A 215 -9.51 11.55 17.27
CA ASN A 215 -9.65 11.49 15.82
C ASN A 215 -8.29 11.15 15.18
N PRO A 216 -8.17 10.01 14.47
CA PRO A 216 -6.89 9.58 13.91
C PRO A 216 -6.37 10.51 12.80
N PHE A 217 -7.20 11.41 12.26
CA PHE A 217 -6.77 12.39 11.26
C PHE A 217 -5.66 13.32 11.73
N TRP A 218 -5.57 13.61 13.03
CA TRP A 218 -4.46 14.39 13.57
C TRP A 218 -3.12 13.66 13.42
N ARG A 219 -3.15 12.35 13.69
CA ARG A 219 -2.00 11.48 13.48
C ARG A 219 -1.71 11.31 11.99
N TYR A 220 -2.73 11.13 11.15
CA TYR A 220 -2.56 11.03 9.69
C TYR A 220 -1.88 12.28 9.14
N LEU A 221 -2.36 13.46 9.54
CA LEU A 221 -1.76 14.74 9.15
C LEU A 221 -0.31 14.86 9.62
N ALA A 222 -0.03 14.56 10.89
CA ALA A 222 1.30 14.65 11.46
C ALA A 222 2.31 13.71 10.78
N LEU A 223 1.93 12.45 10.55
CA LEU A 223 2.82 11.46 9.92
C LEU A 223 3.07 11.79 8.44
N GLN A 224 2.06 12.22 7.69
CA GLN A 224 2.23 12.63 6.29
C GLN A 224 3.04 13.92 6.17
N ALA A 225 2.84 14.89 7.08
CA ALA A 225 3.66 16.10 7.14
C ALA A 225 5.13 15.77 7.43
N LEU A 226 5.40 14.84 8.35
CA LEU A 226 6.76 14.35 8.61
C LEU A 226 7.35 13.66 7.38
N ALA A 227 6.57 12.85 6.67
CA ALA A 227 7.01 12.16 5.47
C ALA A 227 7.39 13.15 4.34
N LEU A 228 6.60 14.21 4.16
CA LEU A 228 6.87 15.30 3.22
C LEU A 228 8.06 16.15 3.66
N ALA A 229 8.19 16.45 4.95
CA ALA A 229 9.33 17.19 5.49
C ALA A 229 10.65 16.43 5.27
N ALA A 230 10.65 15.10 5.44
CA ALA A 230 11.80 14.26 5.12
C ALA A 230 12.14 14.29 3.62
N ALA A 231 11.13 14.22 2.75
CA ALA A 231 11.32 14.35 1.29
C ALA A 231 11.92 15.72 0.91
N PHE A 232 11.43 16.79 1.54
CA PHE A 232 11.95 18.15 1.34
C PHE A 232 13.38 18.30 1.86
N ALA A 233 13.69 17.78 3.05
CA ALA A 233 15.03 17.85 3.63
C ALA A 233 16.08 17.15 2.74
N LEU A 234 15.70 16.05 2.08
CA LEU A 234 16.61 15.27 1.25
C LEU A 234 16.76 15.81 -0.17
N GLY A 235 15.68 16.32 -0.78
CA GLY A 235 15.64 16.67 -2.20
C GLY A 235 15.02 18.02 -2.56
N GLY A 236 14.71 18.86 -1.57
CA GLY A 236 13.98 20.11 -1.74
C GLY A 236 12.60 19.92 -2.37
N TRP A 237 12.12 20.93 -3.09
CA TRP A 237 10.84 20.85 -3.81
C TRP A 237 10.80 19.77 -4.90
N ALA A 238 11.93 19.50 -5.55
CA ALA A 238 12.04 18.39 -6.49
C ALA A 238 11.81 17.04 -5.78
N GLY A 239 12.39 16.86 -4.59
CA GLY A 239 12.14 15.71 -3.73
C GLY A 239 10.68 15.55 -3.36
N VAL A 240 10.01 16.63 -2.95
CA VAL A 240 8.56 16.62 -2.66
C VAL A 240 7.74 16.22 -3.90
N GLY A 241 8.07 16.77 -5.07
CA GLY A 241 7.40 16.42 -6.33
C GLY A 241 7.55 14.94 -6.69
N LEU A 242 8.77 14.40 -6.59
CA LEU A 242 9.04 12.97 -6.82
C LEU A 242 8.32 12.08 -5.79
N PHE A 243 8.32 12.48 -4.52
CA PHE A 243 7.57 11.79 -3.47
C PHE A 243 6.05 11.78 -3.73
N ALA A 244 5.49 12.89 -4.23
CA ALA A 244 4.10 12.96 -4.63
C ALA A 244 3.79 12.05 -5.84
N VAL A 245 4.71 11.94 -6.80
CA VAL A 245 4.59 11.02 -7.94
C VAL A 245 4.51 9.57 -7.47
N GLN A 246 5.43 9.10 -6.61
CA GLN A 246 5.35 7.72 -6.11
C GLN A 246 4.08 7.47 -5.29
N ALA A 247 3.66 8.44 -4.48
CA ALA A 247 2.43 8.34 -3.70
C ALA A 247 1.20 8.19 -4.62
N LEU A 248 1.09 9.03 -5.65
CA LEU A 248 0.00 8.96 -6.62
C LEU A 248 -0.02 7.62 -7.37
N VAL A 249 1.15 7.11 -7.77
CA VAL A 249 1.26 5.80 -8.45
C VAL A 249 0.91 4.64 -7.51
N ALA A 250 1.29 4.72 -6.23
CA ALA A 250 0.92 3.73 -5.22
C ALA A 250 -0.61 3.69 -4.99
N ILE A 251 -1.23 4.87 -4.89
CA ILE A 251 -2.69 5.00 -4.78
C ILE A 251 -3.37 4.48 -6.05
N TRP A 252 -2.83 4.82 -7.22
CA TRP A 252 -3.35 4.31 -8.50
C TRP A 252 -3.29 2.78 -8.59
N GLN A 253 -2.21 2.15 -8.12
CA GLN A 253 -2.10 0.69 -8.05
C GLN A 253 -3.17 0.08 -7.14
N LEU A 254 -3.30 0.57 -5.91
CA LEU A 254 -4.33 0.11 -4.98
C LEU A 254 -5.72 0.20 -5.61
N GLU A 255 -6.04 1.36 -6.17
CA GLU A 255 -7.37 1.59 -6.72
C GLU A 255 -7.64 0.82 -8.01
N MET A 256 -6.61 0.46 -8.78
CA MET A 256 -6.73 -0.48 -9.89
C MET A 256 -7.15 -1.86 -9.38
N THR A 257 -6.52 -2.35 -8.31
CA THR A 257 -6.90 -3.62 -7.67
C THR A 257 -8.33 -3.57 -7.15
N ASN A 258 -8.68 -2.54 -6.36
CA ASN A 258 -10.06 -2.34 -5.87
C ASN A 258 -11.08 -2.33 -7.01
N TYR A 259 -10.74 -1.65 -8.11
CA TYR A 259 -11.62 -1.57 -9.28
C TYR A 259 -11.87 -2.95 -9.90
N VAL A 260 -10.80 -3.72 -10.15
CA VAL A 260 -10.91 -5.04 -10.78
C VAL A 260 -11.63 -6.04 -9.86
N GLU A 261 -11.31 -6.03 -8.56
CA GLU A 261 -11.91 -6.96 -7.58
C GLU A 261 -13.41 -6.69 -7.37
N HIS A 262 -13.84 -5.43 -7.43
CA HIS A 262 -15.21 -5.05 -7.12
C HIS A 262 -16.05 -4.66 -8.34
N TYR A 263 -15.52 -4.78 -9.56
CA TYR A 263 -16.20 -4.31 -10.75
C TYR A 263 -17.57 -4.97 -10.94
N GLY A 264 -18.63 -4.17 -10.88
CA GLY A 264 -19.99 -4.64 -11.11
C GLY A 264 -20.60 -5.43 -9.93
N ILE A 265 -19.87 -5.60 -8.82
CA ILE A 265 -20.42 -6.23 -7.61
C ILE A 265 -21.44 -5.28 -6.99
N THR A 266 -22.68 -5.77 -6.87
CA THR A 266 -23.75 -5.02 -6.22
C THR A 266 -24.43 -5.92 -5.19
N ARG A 267 -24.47 -5.47 -3.92
CA ARG A 267 -25.28 -6.13 -2.89
C ARG A 267 -26.74 -5.70 -3.07
N LYS A 268 -27.68 -6.64 -2.99
CA LYS A 268 -29.09 -6.27 -2.82
C LYS A 268 -29.21 -5.52 -1.49
N TYR A 269 -29.84 -4.35 -1.52
CA TYR A 269 -30.23 -3.65 -0.31
C TYR A 269 -31.13 -4.60 0.50
N LEU A 270 -30.66 -5.02 1.67
CA LEU A 270 -31.50 -5.52 2.75
C LEU A 270 -31.88 -4.33 3.62
#